data_AF-A0A5N5TBP9-F1
#
_entry.id   AF-A0A5N5TBP9-F1
#
_cell.length_a   1.000
_cell.length_b   1.000
_cell.length_c   1.000
_cell.angle_alpha   90.00
_cell.angle_beta   90.00
_cell.angle_gamma   90.00
#
_symmetry.space_group_name_H-M   'P 1'
#
loop_
_entity.id
_entity.type
_entity.pdbx_description
1 polymer ?
#
loop_
_entity_poly.entity_id
_entity_poly.type
_entity_poly.pdbx_seq_one_letter_code
_entity_poly.pdbx_strand_id
1 'polypeptide(L)'
;MLKRALSVRCLSGEAYANGMQLFTMTLGALMSLNFSTYLLLPILYPLKLTSVNEYIELRFKSKALCSVIFLLNIVKNLLTSGVCLYAPTVALVSITNLGNLTNIFLLGIVCTMYSSLGGIKAVVWTDVFQISVMMIGLISVLTIGVSLNGGIIETLYIASEGGRLEIFEVISYNVFGIFFGIYFLIFFAGLAAYANYAGCDPMALGIIKRKEEIIPYFVMDKLSFIPGLPGIFVATLVGGSL
;
A
#
# COMPACT_ATOMS: atom_id res chain seq x y z
N MET A 1 14.03 -5.11 3.77
CA MET A 1 14.63 -4.62 5.04
C MET A 1 14.02 -3.36 5.68
N LEU A 2 14.37 -2.14 5.27
CA LEU A 2 14.10 -0.90 6.04
C LEU A 2 12.61 -0.58 6.31
N LYS A 3 11.74 -0.89 5.33
CA LYS A 3 10.28 -0.68 5.43
C LYS A 3 9.64 -1.39 6.63
N ARG A 4 10.11 -2.58 6.99
CA ARG A 4 9.55 -3.39 8.07
C ARG A 4 9.91 -2.85 9.45
N ALA A 5 11.13 -2.35 9.62
CA ALA A 5 11.56 -1.71 10.85
C ALA A 5 10.82 -0.38 11.09
N LEU A 6 10.60 0.38 10.01
CA LEU A 6 9.75 1.59 10.05
C LEU A 6 8.31 1.24 10.45
N SER A 7 7.70 0.24 9.80
CA SER A 7 6.33 -0.15 10.11
C SER A 7 6.21 -0.53 11.58
N VAL A 8 7.06 -1.42 12.11
CA VAL A 8 6.96 -1.84 13.52
C VAL A 8 7.02 -0.66 14.49
N ARG A 9 7.92 0.32 14.26
CA ARG A 9 8.01 1.50 15.14
C ARG A 9 6.79 2.42 15.02
N CYS A 10 6.40 2.77 13.79
CA CYS A 10 5.24 3.62 13.57
C CYS A 10 3.96 2.97 14.08
N LEU A 11 3.77 1.66 13.84
CA LEU A 11 2.64 0.88 14.34
C LEU A 11 2.59 0.88 15.87
N SER A 12 3.73 0.73 16.55
CA SER A 12 3.78 0.78 18.02
C SER A 12 3.48 2.18 18.59
N GLY A 13 3.95 3.25 17.94
CA GLY A 13 3.68 4.62 18.38
C GLY A 13 2.22 5.02 18.14
N GLU A 14 1.66 4.61 17.00
CA GLU A 14 0.27 4.86 16.66
C GLU A 14 -0.68 4.04 17.55
N ALA A 15 -0.34 2.78 17.85
CA ALA A 15 -1.11 1.95 18.78
C ALA A 15 -1.14 2.54 20.19
N TYR A 16 -0.05 3.19 20.63
CA TYR A 16 -0.01 3.93 21.88
C TYR A 16 -0.87 5.20 21.84
N ALA A 17 -0.80 5.97 20.74
CA ALA A 17 -1.48 7.26 20.61
C ALA A 17 -2.99 7.16 20.31
N ASN A 18 -3.40 6.19 19.50
CA ASN A 18 -4.74 6.06 18.90
C ASN A 18 -5.39 4.68 19.15
N GLY A 19 -4.72 3.74 19.81
CA GLY A 19 -5.27 2.44 20.19
C GLY A 19 -5.30 1.39 19.06
N MET A 20 -6.13 0.36 19.21
CA MET A 20 -6.17 -0.82 18.35
C MET A 20 -6.82 -0.58 16.97
N GLN A 21 -7.24 0.64 16.69
CA GLN A 21 -7.91 1.05 15.44
C GLN A 21 -7.11 0.70 14.19
N LEU A 22 -5.79 0.78 14.28
CA LEU A 22 -4.89 0.49 13.18
C LEU A 22 -4.85 -1.01 12.79
N PHE A 23 -5.27 -1.90 13.69
CA PHE A 23 -5.42 -3.33 13.40
C PHE A 23 -6.37 -3.56 12.21
N THR A 24 -7.36 -2.70 12.01
CA THR A 24 -8.27 -2.74 10.86
C THR A 24 -7.54 -2.63 9.51
N MET A 25 -6.50 -1.78 9.43
CA MET A 25 -5.68 -1.67 8.22
C MET A 25 -4.90 -2.97 7.94
N THR A 26 -4.43 -3.64 9.00
CA THR A 26 -3.69 -4.91 8.85
C THR A 26 -4.59 -6.04 8.37
N LEU A 27 -5.85 -6.10 8.83
CA LEU A 27 -6.84 -7.05 8.32
C LEU A 27 -7.18 -6.81 6.85
N GLY A 28 -7.35 -5.53 6.46
CA GLY A 28 -7.58 -5.16 5.05
C GLY A 28 -6.44 -5.61 4.12
N ALA A 29 -5.19 -5.47 4.57
CA ALA A 29 -4.02 -5.92 3.81
C ALA A 29 -3.94 -7.46 3.66
N LEU A 30 -4.39 -8.22 4.66
CA LEU A 30 -4.48 -9.68 4.56
C LEU A 30 -5.55 -10.11 3.56
N MET A 31 -6.70 -9.44 3.55
CA MET A 31 -7.78 -9.69 2.59
C MET A 31 -7.35 -9.33 1.16
N SER A 32 -6.68 -8.19 0.95
CA SER A 32 -6.20 -7.80 -0.37
C SER A 32 -5.17 -8.78 -0.94
N LEU A 33 -4.30 -9.34 -0.09
CA LEU A 33 -3.32 -10.33 -0.51
C LEU A 33 -3.97 -11.62 -1.02
N ASN A 34 -4.98 -12.12 -0.30
CA ASN A 34 -5.76 -13.28 -0.76
C ASN A 34 -6.44 -12.95 -2.11
N PHE A 35 -7.12 -11.81 -2.20
CA PHE A 35 -7.79 -11.37 -3.42
C PHE A 35 -6.83 -11.28 -4.63
N SER A 36 -5.66 -10.66 -4.43
CA SER A 36 -4.62 -10.51 -5.45
C SER A 36 -4.12 -11.88 -5.94
N THR A 37 -3.90 -12.83 -5.03
CA THR A 37 -3.47 -14.19 -5.43
C THR A 37 -4.53 -14.96 -6.22
N TYR A 38 -5.82 -14.81 -5.90
CA TYR A 38 -6.88 -15.51 -6.61
C TYR A 38 -7.23 -14.86 -7.96
N LEU A 39 -7.13 -13.54 -8.08
CA LEU A 39 -7.57 -12.81 -9.28
C LEU A 39 -6.43 -12.44 -10.21
N LEU A 40 -5.36 -11.83 -9.70
CA LEU A 40 -4.25 -11.32 -10.52
C LEU A 40 -3.26 -12.42 -10.91
N LEU A 41 -2.96 -13.36 -10.01
CA LEU A 41 -1.98 -14.42 -10.26
C LEU A 41 -2.36 -15.33 -11.46
N PRO A 42 -3.61 -15.84 -11.61
CA PRO A 42 -3.95 -16.68 -12.77
C PRO A 42 -3.91 -15.91 -14.10
N ILE A 43 -4.06 -14.58 -14.07
CA ILE A 43 -3.98 -13.73 -15.27
C ILE A 43 -2.52 -13.51 -15.66
N LEU A 44 -1.65 -13.22 -14.69
CA LEU A 44 -0.25 -12.82 -14.95
C LEU A 44 0.70 -14.01 -15.14
N TYR A 45 0.48 -15.11 -14.41
CA TYR A 45 1.36 -16.29 -14.45
C TYR A 45 1.54 -16.93 -15.84
N PRO A 46 0.49 -17.15 -16.66
CA PRO A 46 0.66 -17.78 -17.97
C PRO A 46 1.44 -16.91 -18.96
N LEU A 47 1.50 -15.59 -18.73
CA LEU A 47 2.20 -14.64 -19.61
C LEU A 47 3.73 -14.68 -19.45
N LYS A 48 4.26 -15.33 -18.40
CA LYS A 48 5.71 -15.46 -18.10
C LYS A 48 6.50 -14.14 -18.20
N LEU A 49 5.85 -13.03 -17.86
CA LEU A 49 6.46 -11.69 -17.95
C LEU A 49 7.44 -11.47 -16.81
N THR A 50 8.52 -10.76 -17.11
CA THR A 50 9.56 -10.45 -16.13
C THR A 50 9.25 -9.20 -15.32
N SER A 51 8.35 -8.34 -15.83
CA SER A 51 7.92 -7.12 -15.15
C SER A 51 6.46 -6.78 -15.45
N VAL A 52 5.82 -6.10 -14.50
CA VAL A 52 4.44 -5.59 -14.67
C VAL A 52 4.37 -4.54 -15.79
N ASN A 53 5.45 -3.80 -16.06
CA ASN A 53 5.46 -2.81 -17.13
C ASN A 53 5.36 -3.46 -18.52
N GLU A 54 5.90 -4.67 -18.68
CA GLU A 54 5.80 -5.48 -19.90
C GLU A 54 4.33 -5.84 -20.20
N TYR A 55 3.55 -6.13 -19.16
CA TYR A 55 2.11 -6.36 -19.30
C TYR A 55 1.37 -5.13 -19.83
N ILE A 56 1.74 -3.95 -19.35
CA ILE A 56 1.14 -2.67 -19.77
C ILE A 56 1.46 -2.40 -21.24
N GLU A 57 2.70 -2.67 -21.68
CA GLU A 57 3.08 -2.52 -23.09
C GLU A 57 2.25 -3.45 -23.99
N LEU A 58 2.08 -4.72 -23.60
CA LEU A 58 1.26 -5.69 -24.34
C LEU A 58 -0.21 -5.29 -24.41
N ARG A 59 -0.75 -4.67 -23.35
CA ARG A 59 -2.16 -4.27 -23.28
C ARG A 59 -2.46 -3.00 -24.08
N PHE A 60 -1.59 -1.99 -24.00
CA PHE A 60 -1.83 -0.66 -24.59
C PHE A 60 -1.09 -0.41 -25.91
N LYS A 61 -0.19 -1.31 -26.32
CA LYS A 61 0.62 -1.21 -27.56
C LYS A 61 1.37 0.12 -27.72
N SER A 62 1.65 0.81 -26.60
CA SER A 62 2.28 2.14 -26.59
C SER A 62 3.54 2.14 -25.72
N LYS A 63 4.68 2.39 -26.35
CA LYS A 63 5.99 2.49 -25.68
C LYS A 63 6.13 3.75 -24.83
N ALA A 64 5.47 4.84 -25.23
CA ALA A 64 5.51 6.10 -24.50
C ALA A 64 4.83 5.98 -23.12
N LEU A 65 3.67 5.32 -23.06
CA LEU A 65 2.95 5.05 -21.81
C LEU A 65 3.80 4.19 -20.87
N CYS A 66 4.42 3.13 -21.40
CA CYS A 66 5.31 2.25 -20.63
C CYS A 66 6.50 3.01 -20.03
N SER A 67 7.15 3.87 -20.83
CA SER A 67 8.25 4.72 -20.37
C SER A 67 7.84 5.68 -19.25
N VAL A 68 6.68 6.33 -19.38
CA VAL A 68 6.16 7.25 -18.36
C VAL A 68 5.87 6.50 -17.04
N ILE A 69 5.20 5.35 -17.11
CA ILE A 69 4.86 4.55 -15.91
C ILE A 69 6.12 4.00 -15.25
N PHE A 70 7.10 3.57 -16.04
CA PHE A 70 8.40 3.13 -15.54
C PHE A 70 9.14 4.25 -14.80
N LEU A 71 9.21 5.46 -15.38
CA LEU A 71 9.80 6.63 -14.75
C LEU A 71 9.09 6.99 -13.43
N LEU A 72 7.76 7.03 -13.44
CA LEU A 72 6.97 7.29 -12.23
C LEU A 72 7.24 6.24 -11.15
N ASN A 73 7.34 4.97 -11.52
CA ASN A 73 7.66 3.88 -10.58
C ASN A 73 9.07 4.02 -10.00
N ILE A 74 10.07 4.41 -10.79
CA ILE A 74 11.43 4.67 -10.29
C ILE A 74 11.41 5.81 -9.27
N VAL A 75 10.79 6.94 -9.61
CA VAL A 75 10.70 8.12 -8.72
C VAL A 75 10.00 7.76 -7.42
N LYS A 76 8.85 7.07 -7.50
CA LYS A 76 8.13 6.57 -6.33
C LYS A 76 9.01 5.70 -5.44
N ASN A 77 9.75 4.75 -6.02
CA ASN A 77 10.61 3.84 -5.26
C ASN A 77 11.78 4.56 -4.59
N LEU A 78 12.42 5.51 -5.27
CA LEU A 78 13.50 6.35 -4.71
C LEU A 78 13.01 7.17 -3.51
N LEU A 79 11.92 7.92 -3.68
CA LEU A 79 11.34 8.73 -2.61
C LEU A 79 10.96 7.86 -1.39
N THR A 80 10.31 6.72 -1.63
CA THR A 80 9.93 5.81 -0.56
C THR A 80 11.17 5.25 0.16
N SER A 81 12.23 4.89 -0.58
CA SER A 81 13.46 4.36 0.02
C SER A 81 14.17 5.39 0.89
N GLY A 82 14.15 6.68 0.51
CA GLY A 82 14.69 7.77 1.31
C GLY A 82 13.96 7.96 2.63
N VAL A 83 12.63 7.99 2.60
CA VAL A 83 11.80 8.08 3.82
C VAL A 83 12.04 6.87 4.73
N CYS A 84 12.22 5.67 4.16
CA CYS A 84 12.47 4.45 4.93
C CYS A 84 13.85 4.41 5.61
N LEU A 85 14.85 5.13 5.10
CA LEU A 85 16.18 5.22 5.72
C LEU A 85 16.19 6.14 6.96
N TYR A 86 15.28 7.12 7.00
CA TYR A 86 15.25 8.09 8.09
C TYR A 86 14.86 7.47 9.43
N ALA A 87 13.83 6.62 9.47
CA ALA A 87 13.42 5.98 10.72
C ALA A 87 14.52 5.17 11.42
N PRO A 88 15.19 4.19 10.81
CA PRO A 88 16.27 3.46 11.48
C PRO A 88 17.41 4.38 11.93
N THR A 89 17.70 5.47 11.19
CA THR A 89 18.68 6.48 11.60
C THR A 89 18.30 7.12 12.94
N VAL A 90 17.05 7.56 13.12
CA VAL A 90 16.61 8.19 14.37
C VAL A 90 16.77 7.27 15.58
N ALA A 91 16.52 5.96 15.43
CA ALA A 91 16.80 5.02 16.52
C ALA A 91 18.31 4.78 16.69
N LEU A 92 19.08 4.73 15.61
CA LEU A 92 20.52 4.53 15.70
C LEU A 92 21.20 5.68 16.44
N VAL A 93 20.73 6.92 16.24
CA VAL A 93 21.21 8.11 16.96
C VAL A 93 21.02 7.97 18.47
N SER A 94 19.89 7.41 18.93
CA SER A 94 19.67 7.20 20.37
C SER A 94 20.64 6.22 21.04
N ILE A 95 21.40 5.46 20.26
CA ILE A 95 22.32 4.44 20.76
C ILE A 95 23.78 4.83 20.47
N THR A 96 24.06 5.54 19.37
CA THR A 96 25.42 5.74 18.86
C THR A 96 26.07 7.09 19.20
N ASN A 97 25.37 8.05 19.82
CA ASN A 97 25.89 9.42 20.10
C ASN A 97 26.49 10.15 18.86
N LEU A 98 26.37 9.60 17.66
CA LEU A 98 26.81 10.20 16.40
C LEU A 98 25.73 11.12 15.84
N GLY A 99 26.14 12.08 15.01
CA GLY A 99 25.22 12.99 14.34
C GLY A 99 24.22 12.25 13.43
N ASN A 100 23.05 12.87 13.23
CA ASN A 100 21.99 12.30 12.38
C ASN A 100 22.49 12.05 10.95
N LEU A 101 23.24 13.00 10.40
CA LEU A 101 23.71 12.97 9.02
C LEU A 101 24.76 11.88 8.80
N THR A 102 25.69 11.67 9.76
CA THR A 102 26.69 10.59 9.69
C THR A 102 26.03 9.21 9.74
N ASN A 103 24.99 9.05 10.56
CA ASN A 103 24.24 7.79 10.65
C ASN A 103 23.45 7.48 9.36
N ILE A 104 22.89 8.49 8.68
CA ILE A 104 22.19 8.30 7.39
C ILE A 104 23.17 7.77 6.34
N PHE A 105 24.34 8.40 6.19
CA PHE A 105 25.33 7.97 5.21
C PHE A 105 25.86 6.58 5.50
N LEU A 106 26.17 6.27 6.76
CA LEU A 106 26.66 4.95 7.16
C LEU A 106 25.64 3.86 6.84
N LEU A 107 24.38 4.06 7.22
CA LEU A 107 23.31 3.10 6.97
C LEU A 107 23.02 2.95 5.47
N GLY A 108 23.07 4.04 4.70
CA GLY A 108 22.89 4.04 3.25
C GLY A 108 23.99 3.29 2.51
N ILE A 109 25.26 3.48 2.89
CA ILE A 109 26.41 2.79 2.29
C ILE A 109 26.32 1.28 2.56
N VAL A 110 26.11 0.89 3.82
CA VAL A 110 25.94 -0.52 4.18
C VAL A 110 24.77 -1.12 3.41
N CYS A 111 23.64 -0.41 3.34
CA CYS A 111 22.45 -0.87 2.63
C CYS A 111 22.69 -1.09 1.14
N THR A 112 23.41 -0.17 0.53
CA THR A 112 23.72 -0.22 -0.91
C THR A 112 24.71 -1.33 -1.21
N MET A 113 25.77 -1.46 -0.41
CA MET A 113 26.79 -2.50 -0.61
C MET A 113 26.23 -3.92 -0.44
N TYR A 114 25.44 -4.17 0.60
CA TYR A 114 24.88 -5.51 0.80
C TYR A 114 23.87 -5.85 -0.32
N SER A 115 23.10 -4.86 -0.79
CA SER A 115 22.09 -5.07 -1.84
C SER A 115 22.72 -5.24 -3.21
N SER A 116 23.82 -4.52 -3.51
CA SER A 116 24.51 -4.59 -4.80
C SER A 116 25.28 -5.90 -4.97
N LEU A 117 25.91 -6.41 -3.90
CA LEU A 117 26.69 -7.65 -3.95
C LEU A 117 25.83 -8.91 -3.86
N GLY A 118 24.71 -8.85 -3.15
CA GLY A 118 23.94 -10.03 -2.79
C GLY A 118 22.90 -10.50 -3.81
N GLY A 119 22.39 -9.60 -4.66
CA GLY A 119 21.29 -9.89 -5.58
C GLY A 119 19.99 -10.35 -4.87
N ILE A 120 19.00 -10.79 -5.63
CA ILE A 120 17.65 -11.12 -5.08
C ILE A 120 17.73 -12.25 -4.05
N LYS A 121 18.60 -13.26 -4.25
CA LYS A 121 18.72 -14.40 -3.33
C LYS A 121 19.25 -13.99 -1.96
N ALA A 122 20.30 -13.16 -1.89
CA ALA A 122 20.82 -12.71 -0.60
C ALA A 122 19.83 -11.77 0.10
N VAL A 123 19.12 -10.91 -0.65
CA VAL A 123 18.09 -10.03 -0.09
C VAL A 123 17.01 -10.85 0.63
N VAL A 124 16.55 -11.96 0.04
CA VAL A 124 15.57 -12.85 0.68
C VAL A 124 16.12 -13.44 1.99
N TRP A 125 17.36 -13.93 1.98
CA TRP A 125 17.98 -14.48 3.20
C TRP A 125 18.14 -13.42 4.31
N THR A 126 18.56 -12.20 3.95
CA THR A 126 18.64 -11.10 4.92
C THR A 126 17.26 -10.69 5.46
N ASP A 127 16.21 -10.75 4.63
CA ASP A 127 14.84 -10.46 5.06
C ASP A 127 14.30 -11.52 6.04
N VAL A 128 14.67 -12.80 5.87
CA VAL A 128 14.34 -13.89 6.82
C VAL A 128 15.02 -13.66 8.16
N PHE A 129 16.33 -13.38 8.13
CA PHE A 129 17.08 -13.09 9.35
C PHE A 129 16.49 -11.88 10.08
N GLN A 130 16.14 -10.82 9.36
CA GLN A 130 15.54 -9.63 9.96
C GLN A 130 14.20 -9.91 10.63
N ILE A 131 13.29 -10.68 10.00
CA ILE A 131 12.02 -11.04 10.64
C ILE A 131 12.29 -11.79 11.94
N SER A 132 13.24 -12.73 11.94
CA SER A 132 13.54 -13.53 13.14
C SER A 132 14.01 -12.65 14.32
N VAL A 133 14.95 -11.73 14.08
CA VAL A 133 15.48 -10.82 15.10
C VAL A 133 14.39 -9.86 15.60
N MET A 134 13.54 -9.36 14.69
CA MET A 134 12.43 -8.48 15.06
C MET A 134 11.38 -9.18 15.93
N MET A 135 11.06 -10.45 15.65
CA MET A 135 10.12 -11.23 16.45
C MET A 135 10.64 -11.48 17.85
N ILE A 136 11.91 -11.86 18.00
CA ILE A 136 12.54 -12.08 19.31
C ILE A 136 12.54 -10.76 20.12
N GLY A 137 12.91 -9.65 19.48
CA GLY A 137 12.89 -8.32 20.10
C GLY A 137 11.50 -7.94 20.62
N LEU A 138 10.47 -8.06 19.77
CA LEU A 138 9.09 -7.77 20.15
C LEU A 138 8.58 -8.65 21.29
N ILE A 139 8.83 -9.96 21.24
CA ILE A 139 8.43 -10.89 22.30
C ILE A 139 9.10 -10.52 23.62
N SER A 140 10.40 -10.22 23.61
CA SER A 140 11.13 -9.82 24.82
C SER A 140 10.57 -8.56 25.48
N VAL A 141 10.25 -7.54 24.69
CA VAL A 141 9.68 -6.28 25.18
C VAL A 141 8.28 -6.51 25.72
N LEU A 142 7.47 -7.32 25.03
CA LEU A 142 6.11 -7.68 25.48
C LEU A 142 6.13 -8.43 26.80
N THR A 143 6.98 -9.46 26.94
CA THR A 143 7.05 -10.26 28.17
C THR A 143 7.48 -9.40 29.36
N ILE A 144 8.50 -8.54 29.19
CA ILE A 144 8.97 -7.64 30.24
C ILE A 144 7.87 -6.62 30.58
N GLY A 145 7.26 -5.98 29.57
CA GLY A 145 6.19 -4.99 29.78
C GLY A 145 4.99 -5.56 30.52
N VAL A 146 4.56 -6.78 30.17
CA VAL A 146 3.47 -7.50 30.83
C VAL A 146 3.83 -7.84 32.29
N SER A 147 5.07 -8.27 32.53
CA SER A 147 5.52 -8.62 33.89
C SER A 147 5.57 -7.42 34.83
N LEU A 148 5.89 -6.23 34.31
CA LEU A 148 5.91 -4.98 35.09
C LEU A 148 4.50 -4.50 35.48
N ASN A 149 3.51 -4.77 34.63
CA ASN A 149 2.12 -4.40 34.86
C ASN A 149 1.35 -5.40 35.75
N GLY A 150 2.02 -6.40 36.33
CA GLY A 150 1.38 -7.40 37.20
C GLY A 150 0.66 -8.53 36.47
N GLY A 151 0.79 -8.63 35.15
CA GLY A 151 0.23 -9.72 34.34
C GLY A 151 -0.49 -9.26 33.07
N ILE A 152 -0.85 -10.23 32.21
CA ILE A 152 -1.51 -9.97 30.91
C ILE A 152 -2.91 -9.39 31.14
N ILE A 153 -3.64 -9.92 32.12
CA ILE A 153 -5.02 -9.54 32.41
C ILE A 153 -5.09 -8.08 32.87
N GLU A 154 -4.19 -7.69 33.79
CA GLU A 154 -4.10 -6.32 34.28
C GLU A 154 -3.72 -5.34 33.16
N THR A 155 -2.78 -5.74 32.30
CA THR A 155 -2.39 -4.93 31.13
C THR A 155 -3.57 -4.70 30.18
N LEU A 156 -4.39 -5.72 29.94
CA LEU A 156 -5.58 -5.60 29.10
C LEU A 156 -6.69 -4.76 29.77
N TYR A 157 -6.83 -4.87 31.09
CA TYR A 157 -7.80 -4.07 31.84
C TYR A 157 -7.45 -2.58 31.77
N ILE A 158 -6.20 -2.20 32.02
CA ILE A 158 -5.71 -0.82 31.90
C ILE A 158 -5.87 -0.30 30.45
N ALA A 159 -5.60 -1.15 29.45
CA ALA A 159 -5.80 -0.78 28.04
C ALA A 159 -7.28 -0.57 27.69
N SER A 160 -8.19 -1.33 28.31
CA SER A 160 -9.64 -1.16 28.16
C SER A 160 -10.12 0.14 28.81
N GLU A 161 -9.66 0.44 30.03
CA GLU A 161 -10.01 1.67 30.74
C GLU A 161 -9.49 2.91 30.02
N GLY A 162 -8.31 2.80 29.38
CA GLY A 162 -7.76 3.84 28.52
C GLY A 162 -8.43 4.01 27.15
N GLY A 163 -9.54 3.30 26.88
CA GLY A 163 -10.27 3.35 25.59
C GLY A 163 -9.46 2.85 24.39
N ARG A 164 -8.40 2.05 24.61
CA ARG A 164 -7.47 1.65 23.53
C ARG A 164 -7.90 0.38 22.81
N LEU A 165 -8.87 -0.36 23.34
CA LEU A 165 -9.37 -1.63 22.76
C LEU A 165 -10.62 -1.45 21.88
N GLU A 166 -11.08 -0.22 21.63
CA GLU A 166 -12.27 0.05 20.83
C GLU A 166 -12.00 -0.14 19.32
N ILE A 167 -12.20 -1.36 18.83
CA ILE A 167 -12.03 -1.72 17.42
C ILE A 167 -13.34 -1.48 16.63
N PHE A 168 -14.50 -1.74 17.24
CA PHE A 168 -15.78 -1.86 16.52
C PHE A 168 -16.41 -0.51 16.11
N GLU A 169 -16.30 0.56 16.91
CA GLU A 169 -16.87 1.86 16.56
C GLU A 169 -16.18 2.48 15.32
N VAL A 170 -14.87 2.28 15.19
CA VAL A 170 -14.08 2.81 14.07
C VAL A 170 -14.30 2.01 12.79
N ILE A 171 -14.53 0.70 12.88
CA ILE A 171 -14.95 -0.09 11.71
C ILE A 171 -16.26 0.48 11.16
N SER A 172 -17.24 0.79 12.02
CA SER A 172 -18.50 1.38 11.60
C SER A 172 -18.28 2.72 10.87
N TYR A 173 -17.47 3.62 11.42
CA TYR A 173 -17.21 4.93 10.79
C TYR A 173 -16.41 4.83 9.49
N ASN A 174 -15.40 3.96 9.41
CA ASN A 174 -14.57 3.79 8.22
C ASN A 174 -15.32 3.04 7.11
N VAL A 175 -16.10 2.00 7.47
CA VAL A 175 -17.01 1.34 6.53
C VAL A 175 -18.08 2.31 6.05
N PHE A 176 -18.64 3.15 6.93
CA PHE A 176 -19.61 4.16 6.55
C PHE A 176 -18.99 5.23 5.62
N GLY A 177 -17.79 5.72 5.92
CA GLY A 177 -17.07 6.69 5.09
C GLY A 177 -16.70 6.14 3.70
N ILE A 178 -16.26 4.89 3.62
CA ILE A 178 -15.95 4.23 2.34
C ILE A 178 -17.24 3.88 1.59
N PHE A 179 -18.25 3.34 2.28
CA PHE A 179 -19.50 2.90 1.66
C PHE A 179 -20.36 4.08 1.21
N PHE A 180 -20.51 5.13 2.01
CA PHE A 180 -21.23 6.34 1.61
C PHE A 180 -20.36 7.25 0.72
N GLY A 181 -19.12 7.55 1.08
CA GLY A 181 -18.31 8.52 0.32
C GLY A 181 -17.98 8.07 -1.10
N ILE A 182 -17.38 6.87 -1.24
CA ILE A 182 -16.92 6.37 -2.54
C ILE A 182 -18.08 5.90 -3.42
N TYR A 183 -19.06 5.15 -2.88
CA TYR A 183 -20.17 4.67 -3.72
C TYR A 183 -21.12 5.80 -4.12
N PHE A 184 -21.28 6.84 -3.30
CA PHE A 184 -22.02 8.05 -3.69
C PHE A 184 -21.32 8.75 -4.86
N LEU A 185 -19.99 8.94 -4.81
CA LEU A 185 -19.24 9.52 -5.92
C LEU A 185 -19.34 8.67 -7.20
N ILE A 186 -19.29 7.34 -7.10
CA ILE A 186 -19.45 6.43 -8.24
C ILE A 186 -20.87 6.51 -8.81
N PHE A 187 -21.90 6.58 -7.95
CA PHE A 187 -23.28 6.70 -8.36
C PHE A 187 -23.54 8.00 -9.13
N PHE A 188 -23.07 9.14 -8.61
CA PHE A 188 -23.19 10.43 -9.29
C PHE A 188 -22.35 10.50 -10.58
N ALA A 189 -21.17 9.89 -10.61
CA ALA A 189 -20.38 9.76 -11.83
C ALA A 189 -21.11 8.92 -12.90
N GLY A 190 -21.80 7.85 -12.51
CA GLY A 190 -22.63 7.04 -13.40
C GLY A 190 -23.84 7.82 -13.95
N LEU A 191 -24.51 8.60 -13.10
CA LEU A 191 -25.61 9.50 -13.51
C LEU A 191 -25.13 10.60 -14.45
N ALA A 192 -23.97 11.19 -14.18
CA ALA A 192 -23.36 12.19 -15.06
C ALA A 192 -22.98 11.60 -16.42
N ALA A 193 -22.46 10.37 -16.45
CA ALA A 193 -22.21 9.65 -17.71
C ALA A 193 -23.52 9.39 -18.47
N TYR A 194 -24.57 8.92 -17.79
CA TYR A 194 -25.90 8.71 -18.39
C TYR A 194 -26.49 10.00 -18.96
N ALA A 195 -26.44 11.12 -18.22
CA ALA A 195 -26.96 12.41 -18.67
C ALA A 195 -26.27 12.93 -19.94
N ASN A 196 -24.97 12.66 -20.10
CA ASN A 196 -24.21 13.02 -21.31
C ASN A 196 -24.51 12.12 -22.52
N TYR A 197 -24.99 10.90 -22.30
CA TYR A 197 -25.34 9.94 -23.36
C TYR A 197 -26.85 9.78 -23.59
N ALA A 198 -27.70 10.49 -22.84
CA ALA A 198 -29.16 10.38 -22.91
C ALA A 198 -29.79 10.60 -24.30
N GLY A 199 -29.09 11.27 -25.22
CA GLY A 199 -29.53 11.46 -26.62
C GLY A 199 -28.89 10.50 -27.64
N CYS A 200 -27.82 9.80 -27.28
CA CYS A 200 -27.06 8.89 -28.14
C CYS A 200 -26.38 7.82 -27.28
N ASP A 201 -27.16 6.81 -26.87
CA ASP A 201 -26.68 5.76 -25.98
C ASP A 201 -25.64 4.86 -26.68
N PRO A 202 -24.37 4.82 -26.20
CA PRO A 202 -23.33 4.00 -26.80
C PRO A 202 -23.59 2.50 -26.62
N MET A 203 -24.48 2.12 -25.70
CA MET A 203 -24.95 0.75 -25.49
C MET A 203 -25.98 0.32 -26.55
N ALA A 204 -26.90 1.21 -26.95
CA ALA A 204 -27.87 0.95 -28.00
C ALA A 204 -27.23 0.92 -29.40
N LEU A 205 -26.15 1.69 -29.58
CA LEU A 205 -25.33 1.71 -30.79
C LEU A 205 -24.42 0.46 -30.96
N GLY A 206 -24.40 -0.45 -29.98
CA GLY A 206 -23.59 -1.68 -30.02
C GLY A 206 -22.08 -1.47 -29.88
N ILE A 207 -21.63 -0.25 -29.54
CA ILE A 207 -20.22 0.10 -29.34
C ILE A 207 -19.70 -0.53 -28.04
N ILE A 208 -20.55 -0.64 -27.02
CA ILE A 208 -20.23 -1.21 -25.71
C ILE A 208 -21.05 -2.49 -25.49
N LYS A 209 -20.39 -3.62 -25.21
CA LYS A 209 -21.05 -4.93 -25.01
C LYS A 209 -21.46 -5.20 -23.57
N ARG A 210 -20.84 -4.55 -22.58
CA ARG A 210 -21.10 -4.76 -21.15
C ARG A 210 -21.32 -3.45 -20.41
N LYS A 211 -22.25 -3.44 -19.45
CA LYS A 211 -22.59 -2.24 -18.65
C LYS A 211 -21.41 -1.67 -17.87
N GLU A 212 -20.45 -2.52 -17.50
CA GLU A 212 -19.24 -2.17 -16.74
C GLU A 212 -18.26 -1.29 -17.52
N GLU A 213 -18.38 -1.26 -18.86
CA GLU A 213 -17.45 -0.54 -19.74
C GLU A 213 -17.87 0.93 -19.97
N ILE A 214 -19.02 1.36 -19.44
CA ILE A 214 -19.59 2.69 -19.71
C ILE A 214 -18.79 3.85 -19.12
N ILE A 215 -18.28 3.71 -17.89
CA ILE A 215 -17.48 4.76 -17.23
C ILE A 215 -16.08 4.87 -17.86
N PRO A 216 -15.34 3.76 -18.11
CA PRO A 216 -14.10 3.82 -18.89
C PRO A 216 -14.30 4.44 -20.27
N TYR A 217 -15.39 4.12 -20.96
CA TYR A 217 -15.70 4.72 -22.26
C TYR A 217 -15.97 6.23 -22.16
N PHE A 218 -16.76 6.66 -21.16
CA PHE A 218 -17.03 8.08 -20.90
C PHE A 218 -15.75 8.91 -20.70
N VAL A 219 -14.79 8.35 -19.94
CA VAL A 219 -13.49 9.01 -19.70
C VAL A 219 -12.66 9.09 -20.99
N MET A 220 -12.69 8.06 -21.83
CA MET A 220 -11.95 8.03 -23.09
C MET A 220 -12.57 8.91 -24.18
N ASP A 221 -13.89 9.09 -24.17
CA ASP A 221 -14.62 9.84 -25.21
C ASP A 221 -14.69 11.34 -24.86
N LYS A 222 -15.22 11.70 -23.69
CA LYS A 222 -15.49 13.10 -23.31
C LYS A 222 -14.34 13.78 -22.58
N LEU A 223 -13.49 13.01 -21.89
CA LEU A 223 -12.41 13.55 -21.07
C LEU A 223 -11.02 13.39 -21.71
N SER A 224 -10.96 12.95 -22.98
CA SER A 224 -9.73 12.82 -23.77
C SER A 224 -9.07 14.16 -24.12
N PHE A 225 -9.84 15.26 -24.06
CA PHE A 225 -9.32 16.62 -24.24
C PHE A 225 -8.21 16.97 -23.22
N ILE A 226 -8.21 16.36 -22.03
CA ILE A 226 -7.20 16.58 -21.01
C ILE A 226 -6.11 15.50 -21.14
N PRO A 227 -4.92 15.82 -21.68
CA PRO A 227 -3.84 14.85 -21.83
C PRO A 227 -3.41 14.33 -20.45
N GLY A 228 -3.51 13.01 -20.24
CA GLY A 228 -3.08 12.31 -19.02
C GLY A 228 -4.21 11.86 -18.09
N LEU A 229 -5.41 12.45 -18.16
CA LEU A 229 -6.54 12.07 -17.30
C LEU A 229 -7.02 10.62 -17.53
N PRO A 230 -7.11 10.11 -18.78
CA PRO A 230 -7.47 8.72 -18.99
C PRO A 230 -6.41 7.75 -18.46
N GLY A 231 -5.13 8.15 -18.46
CA GLY A 231 -4.03 7.37 -17.89
C GLY A 231 -4.13 7.25 -16.37
N ILE A 232 -4.45 8.37 -15.68
CA ILE A 232 -4.68 8.37 -14.22
C ILE A 232 -5.89 7.50 -13.87
N PHE A 233 -6.99 7.61 -14.61
CA PHE A 233 -8.19 6.81 -14.35
C PHE A 233 -7.94 5.30 -14.47
N VAL A 234 -7.22 4.88 -15.52
CA VAL A 234 -6.82 3.48 -15.70
C VAL A 234 -5.83 3.03 -14.62
N ALA A 235 -4.89 3.90 -14.22
CA ALA A 235 -3.95 3.61 -13.14
C ALA A 235 -4.63 3.44 -11.78
N THR A 236 -5.69 4.20 -11.49
CA THR A 236 -6.48 4.07 -10.25
C THR A 236 -7.30 2.78 -10.24
N LEU A 237 -7.88 2.37 -11.37
CA LEU A 237 -8.59 1.09 -11.49
C LEU A 237 -7.66 -0.12 -11.27
N VAL A 238 -6.45 -0.06 -11.83
CA VAL A 238 -5.45 -1.12 -11.66
C VAL A 238 -4.80 -1.05 -10.27
N GLY A 239 -4.57 0.16 -9.74
CA GLY A 239 -3.98 0.38 -8.42
C GLY A 239 -4.93 0.04 -7.26
N GLY A 240 -6.25 0.14 -7.46
CA GLY A 240 -7.25 -0.26 -6.47
C GLY A 240 -7.57 -1.77 -6.48
N SER A 241 -7.09 -2.50 -7.48
CA SER A 241 -7.25 -3.97 -7.57
C SER A 241 -6.00 -4.74 -7.14
N LEU A 242 -4.91 -4.03 -6.79
CA LEU A 242 -3.62 -4.58 -6.35
C LEU A 242 -3.40 -4.39 -4.84
#